data_AF-A0A835D161-F1
#
_entry.id   AF-A0A835D161-F1
#
_cell.length_a   1.000
_cell.length_b   1.000
_cell.length_c   1.000
_cell.angle_alpha   90.00
_cell.angle_beta   90.00
_cell.angle_gamma   90.00
#
_symmetry.space_group_name_H-M   'P 1'
#
loop_
_entity.id
_entity.type
_entity.pdbx_description
1 polymer ?
#
loop_
_entity_poly.entity_id
_entity_poly.type
_entity_poly.pdbx_seq_one_letter_code
_entity_poly.pdbx_strand_id
1 'polypeptide(L)'
;MVKGRQGERVRLYVRGTILGYKRSKSNQYPNTSLIQIEGVNTKEEVAWYRGKRMAYIYKAKVKKNGSHYRCIWGKVSRPHGNSGVVRAKFKSNLPPKSMGSKVRVFIVWVPVGSRARSRRIREIWVSPDVRSQL
;
A
#
# COMPACT_ATOMS: atom_id res chain seq x y z
N MET A 1 -10.75 -18.15 -19.65
CA MET A 1 -9.63 -18.37 -18.71
C MET A 1 -8.49 -17.42 -19.09
N VAL A 2 -8.25 -16.36 -18.31
CA VAL A 2 -7.22 -15.36 -18.67
C VAL A 2 -5.85 -15.98 -18.43
N LYS A 3 -5.09 -16.24 -19.50
CA LYS A 3 -3.70 -16.70 -19.45
C LYS A 3 -2.90 -15.66 -18.65
N GLY A 4 -2.42 -16.05 -17.46
CA GLY A 4 -1.56 -15.17 -16.66
C GLY A 4 -0.32 -14.81 -17.47
N ARG A 5 0.07 -13.54 -17.47
CA ARG A 5 1.32 -13.10 -18.11
C ARG A 5 2.49 -13.90 -17.50
N GLN A 6 3.19 -14.69 -18.33
CA GLN A 6 4.32 -15.55 -17.95
C GLN A 6 5.64 -14.76 -17.83
N GLY A 7 5.57 -13.51 -17.35
CA GLY A 7 6.75 -12.69 -17.07
C GLY A 7 7.30 -12.96 -15.67
N GLU A 8 8.54 -12.55 -15.44
CA GLU A 8 9.16 -12.61 -14.11
C GLU A 8 8.33 -11.83 -13.08
N ARG A 9 8.18 -12.40 -11.87
CA ARG A 9 7.36 -11.80 -10.80
C ARG A 9 8.12 -10.70 -10.08
N VAL A 10 8.14 -9.50 -10.66
CA VAL A 10 8.78 -8.33 -10.06
C VAL A 10 7.96 -7.79 -8.87
N ARG A 11 8.63 -7.48 -7.75
CA ARG A 11 8.01 -6.93 -6.55
C ARG A 11 7.96 -5.40 -6.60
N LEU A 12 6.77 -4.83 -6.85
CA LEU A 12 6.55 -3.38 -6.99
C LEU A 12 6.28 -2.64 -5.67
N TYR A 13 6.57 -3.25 -4.52
CA TYR A 13 6.25 -2.70 -3.21
C TYR A 13 7.35 -2.95 -2.18
N VAL A 14 7.48 -1.99 -1.27
CA VAL A 14 8.27 -2.12 -0.04
C VAL A 14 7.40 -2.79 1.01
N ARG A 15 7.98 -3.69 1.79
CA ARG A 15 7.28 -4.35 2.89
C ARG A 15 7.25 -3.41 4.09
N GLY A 16 6.14 -3.41 4.80
CA GLY A 16 6.05 -2.82 6.13
C GLY A 16 5.42 -3.81 7.10
N THR A 17 5.55 -3.51 8.39
CA THR A 17 4.96 -4.26 9.48
C THR A 17 4.01 -3.35 10.25
N ILE A 18 2.78 -3.82 10.49
CA ILE A 18 1.79 -3.08 11.28
C ILE A 18 2.15 -3.29 12.76
N LEU A 19 2.51 -2.22 13.46
CA LEU A 19 2.85 -2.30 14.88
C LEU A 19 1.60 -2.27 15.75
N GLY A 20 0.66 -1.38 15.41
CA GLY A 20 -0.56 -1.17 16.19
C GLY A 20 -1.25 0.13 15.81
N TYR A 21 -2.05 0.68 16.72
CA TYR A 21 -2.59 2.03 16.55
C TYR A 21 -1.80 3.05 17.35
N LYS A 22 -2.02 4.33 17.03
CA LYS A 22 -1.56 5.43 17.88
C LYS A 22 -2.14 5.23 19.28
N ARG A 23 -1.32 5.36 20.33
CA ARG A 23 -1.74 5.08 21.70
C ARG A 23 -1.06 5.98 22.72
N SER A 24 -1.66 6.11 23.90
CA SER A 24 -0.99 6.50 25.13
C SER A 24 -0.73 5.25 25.99
N LYS A 25 -0.34 5.45 27.26
CA LYS A 25 -0.16 4.36 28.22
C LYS A 25 -1.43 3.50 28.33
N SER A 26 -2.59 4.14 28.52
CA SER A 26 -3.89 3.48 28.74
C SER A 26 -4.84 3.57 27.54
N ASN A 27 -4.78 4.61 26.71
CA ASN A 27 -5.76 4.83 25.65
C ASN A 27 -5.24 4.45 24.24
N GLN A 28 -6.12 3.89 23.40
CA GLN A 28 -5.81 3.51 22.03
C GLN A 28 -6.65 4.34 21.05
N TYR A 29 -6.06 4.81 19.95
CA TYR A 29 -6.74 5.60 18.92
C TYR A 29 -6.73 4.86 17.57
N PRO A 30 -7.77 4.05 17.26
CA PRO A 30 -7.80 3.17 16.07
C PRO A 30 -7.82 3.89 14.73
N ASN A 31 -8.14 5.19 14.72
CA ASN A 31 -8.20 6.02 13.52
C ASN A 31 -6.84 6.20 12.81
N THR A 32 -5.73 5.93 13.51
CA THR A 32 -4.37 6.10 13.00
C THR A 32 -3.56 4.86 13.33
N SER A 33 -3.03 4.20 12.32
CA SER A 33 -2.18 3.03 12.48
C SER A 33 -0.70 3.42 12.45
N LEU A 34 0.11 2.70 13.21
CA LEU A 34 1.57 2.79 13.23
C LEU A 34 2.15 1.66 12.39
N ILE A 35 3.03 2.01 11.47
CA ILE A 35 3.64 1.06 10.53
C ILE A 35 5.14 1.30 10.51
N GLN A 36 5.93 0.23 10.66
CA GLN A 36 7.36 0.25 10.37
C GLN A 36 7.57 -0.13 8.92
N ILE A 37 8.30 0.67 8.16
CA ILE A 37 8.71 0.32 6.79
C ILE A 37 10.05 -0.42 6.89
N GLU A 38 10.18 -1.55 6.20
CA GLU A 38 11.44 -2.31 6.20
C GLU A 38 12.54 -1.47 5.52
N GLY A 39 13.70 -1.35 6.18
CA GLY A 39 14.85 -0.58 5.69
C GLY A 39 14.76 0.93 5.89
N VAL A 40 13.81 1.42 6.69
CA VAL A 40 13.69 2.85 7.03
C VAL A 40 13.90 3.01 8.52
N ASN A 41 14.96 3.72 8.91
CA ASN A 41 15.37 3.88 10.31
C ASN A 41 15.32 5.33 10.77
N THR A 42 15.42 6.29 9.84
CA THR A 42 15.46 7.73 10.16
C THR A 42 14.17 8.43 9.77
N LYS A 43 13.91 9.59 10.39
CA LYS A 43 12.74 10.42 10.08
C LYS A 43 12.84 11.06 8.69
N GLU A 44 14.04 11.33 8.21
CA GLU A 44 14.31 11.94 6.91
C GLU A 44 13.95 11.00 5.78
N GLU A 45 14.33 9.72 5.88
CA GLU A 45 13.95 8.67 4.92
C GLU A 45 12.43 8.49 4.83
N VAL A 46 11.72 8.62 5.95
CA VAL A 46 10.24 8.55 5.99
C VAL A 46 9.59 9.64 5.13
N ALA A 47 10.20 10.81 4.98
CA ALA A 47 9.62 11.91 4.21
C ALA A 47 9.33 11.50 2.76
N TRP A 48 10.19 10.66 2.16
CA TRP A 48 10.01 10.14 0.80
C TRP A 48 8.73 9.29 0.64
N TYR A 49 8.35 8.56 1.70
CA TYR A 49 7.16 7.71 1.73
C TYR A 49 5.86 8.50 1.99
N ARG A 50 5.93 9.78 2.32
CA ARG A 50 4.75 10.60 2.60
C ARG A 50 3.80 10.61 1.38
N GLY A 51 2.51 10.33 1.63
CA GLY A 51 1.48 10.30 0.60
C GLY A 51 1.46 9.03 -0.28
N LYS A 52 2.44 8.13 -0.16
CA LYS A 52 2.42 6.84 -0.89
C LYS A 52 1.22 5.99 -0.45
N ARG A 53 0.67 5.23 -1.40
CA ARG A 53 -0.45 4.31 -1.13
C ARG A 53 0.06 3.02 -0.50
N MET A 54 -0.75 2.45 0.38
CA MET A 54 -0.49 1.17 1.02
C MET A 54 -1.73 0.29 0.99
N ALA A 55 -1.51 -1.02 1.04
CA ALA A 55 -2.57 -2.00 1.13
C ALA A 55 -2.25 -3.06 2.19
N TYR A 56 -3.22 -3.27 3.08
CA TYR A 56 -3.27 -4.47 3.91
C TYR A 56 -4.10 -5.52 3.18
N ILE A 57 -3.49 -6.66 2.87
CA ILE A 57 -4.14 -7.76 2.15
C ILE A 57 -4.33 -8.92 3.13
N TYR A 58 -5.53 -9.45 3.20
CA TYR A 58 -5.87 -10.57 4.06
C TYR A 58 -6.75 -11.59 3.34
N LYS A 59 -6.72 -12.83 3.83
CA LYS A 59 -7.53 -13.93 3.30
C LYS A 59 -8.78 -14.11 4.17
N ALA A 60 -9.93 -14.28 3.53
CA ALA A 60 -11.20 -14.58 4.17
C ALA A 60 -11.75 -15.93 3.67
N LYS A 61 -12.54 -16.61 4.52
CA LYS A 61 -13.17 -17.90 4.18
C LYS A 61 -14.17 -17.75 3.03
N VAL A 62 -15.01 -16.71 3.06
CA VAL A 62 -16.05 -16.46 2.05
C VAL A 62 -15.47 -15.74 0.83
N LYS A 63 -15.74 -16.29 -0.36
CA LYS A 63 -15.42 -15.67 -1.65
C LYS A 63 -16.23 -14.39 -1.84
N LYS A 64 -15.56 -13.29 -2.15
CA LYS A 64 -16.19 -12.04 -2.56
C LYS A 64 -15.54 -11.58 -3.87
N ASN A 65 -16.35 -11.25 -4.87
CA ASN A 65 -15.89 -10.85 -6.20
C ASN A 65 -14.93 -11.87 -6.84
N GLY A 66 -15.26 -13.16 -6.74
CA GLY A 66 -14.46 -14.24 -7.32
C GLY A 66 -13.15 -14.57 -6.60
N SER A 67 -12.82 -13.91 -5.48
CA SER A 67 -11.57 -14.16 -4.75
C SER A 67 -11.76 -14.25 -3.23
N HIS A 68 -10.84 -14.97 -2.57
CA HIS A 68 -10.76 -15.03 -1.10
C HIS A 68 -9.95 -13.88 -0.50
N TYR A 69 -9.28 -13.08 -1.33
CA TYR A 69 -8.41 -12.01 -0.90
C TYR A 69 -9.19 -10.70 -0.83
N ARG A 70 -8.99 -9.98 0.26
CA ARG A 70 -9.56 -8.65 0.50
C ARG A 70 -8.44 -7.68 0.80
N CYS A 71 -8.64 -6.43 0.43
CA CYS A 71 -7.66 -5.38 0.64
C CYS A 71 -8.28 -4.19 1.36
N ILE A 72 -7.55 -3.66 2.33
CA ILE A 72 -7.83 -2.37 2.95
C ILE A 72 -6.78 -1.40 2.46
N TRP A 73 -7.22 -0.38 1.73
CA TRP A 73 -6.36 0.66 1.20
C TRP A 73 -6.13 1.76 2.21
N GLY A 74 -4.92 2.29 2.21
CA GLY A 74 -4.54 3.45 3.01
C GLY A 74 -3.46 4.29 2.33
N LYS A 75 -3.02 5.31 3.06
CA LYS A 75 -1.93 6.20 2.68
C LYS A 75 -1.03 6.51 3.87
N VAL A 76 0.24 6.76 3.58
CA VAL A 76 1.20 7.28 4.55
C VAL A 76 0.85 8.75 4.82
N SER A 77 0.70 9.12 6.09
CA SER A 77 0.32 10.48 6.48
C SER A 77 1.52 11.31 6.94
N ARG A 78 2.18 10.92 8.04
CA ARG A 78 3.28 11.67 8.66
C ARG A 78 4.22 10.73 9.43
N PRO A 79 5.49 11.09 9.65
CA PRO A 79 6.38 10.32 10.52
C PRO A 79 5.87 10.23 11.96
N HIS A 80 6.31 9.19 12.66
CA HIS A 80 6.03 8.93 14.07
C HIS A 80 7.34 8.64 14.83
N GLY A 81 7.76 9.57 15.70
CA GLY A 81 9.03 9.45 16.41
C GLY A 81 10.23 9.52 15.45
N ASN A 82 11.37 8.98 15.89
CA ASN A 82 12.63 9.07 15.17
C ASN A 82 13.05 7.74 14.49
N SER A 83 12.47 6.60 14.89
CA SER A 83 12.86 5.24 14.46
C SER A 83 12.30 4.80 13.10
N GLY A 84 11.96 5.73 12.21
CA GLY A 84 11.40 5.39 10.89
C GLY A 84 9.96 4.87 10.88
N VAL A 85 9.24 4.92 12.02
CA VAL A 85 7.82 4.55 12.10
C VAL A 85 6.97 5.62 11.40
N VAL A 86 5.93 5.19 10.69
CA VAL A 86 4.99 6.09 10.00
C VAL A 86 3.59 5.99 10.57
N ARG A 87 2.87 7.11 10.61
CA ARG A 87 1.43 7.15 10.80
C ARG A 87 0.73 6.94 9.47
N ALA A 88 -0.19 6.01 9.44
CA ALA A 88 -1.01 5.71 8.28
C ALA A 88 -2.49 5.94 8.57
N LYS A 89 -3.20 6.39 7.53
CA LYS A 89 -4.66 6.45 7.53
C LYS A 89 -5.19 5.51 6.46
N PHE A 90 -6.02 4.56 6.89
CA PHE A 90 -6.73 3.64 6.01
C PHE A 90 -8.14 4.13 5.73
N LYS A 91 -8.76 3.67 4.65
CA LYS A 91 -10.15 3.99 4.30
C LYS A 91 -11.11 3.49 5.38
N SER A 92 -10.88 2.27 5.85
CA SER A 92 -11.50 1.69 7.03
C SER A 92 -10.41 1.40 8.05
N ASN A 93 -10.71 1.59 9.34
CA ASN A 93 -9.76 1.25 10.40
C ASN A 93 -9.31 -0.21 10.26
N LEU A 94 -8.04 -0.47 10.52
CA LEU A 94 -7.53 -1.83 10.50
C LEU A 94 -8.17 -2.65 11.63
N PRO A 95 -8.32 -3.97 11.47
CA PRO A 95 -8.71 -4.85 12.57
C PRO A 95 -7.51 -5.09 13.51
N PRO A 96 -7.72 -5.28 14.83
CA PRO A 96 -6.62 -5.50 15.78
C PRO A 96 -5.81 -6.77 15.47
N LYS A 97 -6.43 -7.77 14.84
CA LYS A 97 -5.76 -8.98 14.32
C LYS A 97 -4.64 -8.67 13.31
N SER A 98 -4.63 -7.48 12.71
CA SER A 98 -3.59 -7.08 11.75
C SER A 98 -2.26 -6.69 12.39
N MET A 99 -2.20 -6.54 13.72
CA MET A 99 -0.94 -6.27 14.43
C MET A 99 0.09 -7.39 14.18
N GLY A 100 1.34 -7.03 13.91
CA GLY A 100 2.41 -7.94 13.49
C GLY A 100 2.32 -8.40 12.03
N SER A 101 1.20 -8.15 11.34
CA SER A 101 1.05 -8.53 9.93
C SER A 101 1.81 -7.60 8.99
N LYS A 102 2.13 -8.13 7.81
CA LYS A 102 2.79 -7.38 6.75
C LYS A 102 1.79 -6.51 5.97
N VAL A 103 2.23 -5.30 5.64
CA VAL A 103 1.54 -4.35 4.74
C VAL A 103 2.41 -4.09 3.52
N ARG A 104 1.76 -3.81 2.38
CA ARG A 104 2.45 -3.46 1.14
C ARG A 104 2.42 -1.95 0.97
N VAL A 105 3.60 -1.32 0.92
CA VAL A 105 3.75 0.11 0.63
C VAL A 105 4.19 0.24 -0.82
N PHE A 106 3.37 0.86 -1.66
CA PHE A 106 3.66 0.98 -3.08
C PHE A 106 4.60 2.15 -3.34
N ILE A 107 5.60 1.90 -4.20
CA ILE A 107 6.62 2.88 -4.62
C ILE A 107 5.98 3.93 -5.55
N VAL A 108 4.95 3.54 -6.29
CA VAL A 108 4.28 4.40 -7.27
C VAL A 108 3.57 5.56 -6.57
N TRP A 109 3.95 6.78 -6.95
CA TRP A 109 3.25 7.99 -6.55
C TRP A 109 1.98 8.13 -7.38
N VAL A 110 0.81 8.13 -6.72
CA VAL A 110 -0.47 8.43 -7.38
C VAL A 110 -0.95 9.77 -6.82
N PRO A 111 -0.93 10.86 -7.60
CA PRO A 111 -1.44 12.15 -7.15
C PRO A 111 -2.90 12.02 -6.73
N VAL A 112 -3.22 12.37 -5.49
CA VAL A 112 -4.59 12.45 -5.02
C VAL A 112 -5.12 13.83 -5.43
N GLY A 113 -5.75 13.89 -6.60
CA GLY A 113 -6.33 15.11 -7.16
C GLY A 113 -6.72 15.00 -8.63
N SER A 114 -6.13 14.05 -9.36
CA SER A 114 -6.52 13.75 -10.74
C SER A 114 -7.65 12.72 -10.77
N ARG A 115 -8.90 13.20 -10.91
CA ARG A 115 -9.94 12.51 -11.74
C ARG A 115 -9.45 12.28 -13.18
N ALA A 116 -8.28 12.82 -13.51
CA ALA A 116 -7.38 12.56 -14.63
C ALA A 116 -6.99 11.10 -14.90
N ARG A 117 -7.81 10.35 -15.65
CA ARG A 117 -7.41 9.27 -16.59
C ARG A 117 -7.02 7.90 -16.02
N SER A 118 -8.07 7.12 -15.76
CA SER A 118 -8.13 5.66 -15.91
C SER A 118 -7.87 5.13 -17.35
N ARG A 119 -7.21 5.90 -18.22
CA ARG A 119 -6.92 5.49 -19.61
C ARG A 119 -5.43 5.56 -19.99
N ARG A 120 -4.62 6.38 -19.32
CA ARG A 120 -3.23 6.63 -19.77
C ARG A 120 -2.18 5.64 -19.24
N ILE A 121 -2.53 4.79 -18.26
CA ILE A 121 -1.63 3.70 -17.84
C ILE A 121 -1.64 2.53 -18.85
N ARG A 122 -2.58 2.50 -19.81
CA ARG A 122 -2.55 1.55 -20.93
C ARG A 122 -1.65 2.00 -22.09
N GLU A 123 -1.33 3.30 -22.20
CA GLU A 123 -0.61 3.86 -23.35
C GLU A 123 0.90 3.99 -23.14
N ILE A 124 1.39 3.83 -21.91
CA ILE A 124 2.84 3.95 -21.61
C ILE A 124 3.60 2.63 -21.89
N TRP A 125 2.91 1.55 -22.26
CA TRP A 125 3.50 0.21 -22.44
C TRP A 125 3.18 -0.45 -23.79
N VAL A 126 2.84 0.34 -24.82
CA VAL A 126 2.85 -0.17 -26.20
C VAL A 126 4.10 0.38 -26.86
N SER A 127 5.12 -0.47 -26.99
CA SER A 127 6.33 -0.15 -27.74
C SER A 127 5.96 0.32 -29.16
N PRO A 128 6.68 1.29 -29.75
CA PRO A 128 6.43 1.81 -31.10
C PRO A 128 6.37 0.72 -32.19
N ASP A 129 7.00 -0.43 -31.94
CA ASP A 129 7.16 -1.55 -32.88
C ASP A 129 5.87 -2.31 -33.22
N VAL A 130 4.77 -2.14 -32.47
CA VAL A 130 3.51 -2.89 -32.69
C VAL A 130 2.49 -2.09 -33.52
N ARG A 131 2.90 -0.98 -34.15
CA ARG A 131 2.02 -0.13 -34.98
C ARG A 131 2.11 -0.39 -36.49
N SER A 132 2.93 -1.32 -36.96
CA SER A 132 3.16 -1.57 -38.40
C SER A 132 2.53 -2.87 -38.93
N GLN A 133 1.67 -3.55 -38.16
CA GLN A 133 1.02 -4.81 -38.57
C GLN A 133 -0.51 -4.81 -38.43
N LEU A 134 -1.14 -3.63 -38.49
CA LEU A 134 -2.58 -3.48 -38.71
C LEU A 134 -2.84 -2.40 -39.76
#